data_AF-A0A7J4PWY2-F1
#
_entry.id   AF-A0A7J4PWY2-F1
#
_cell.length_a   1.000
_cell.length_b   1.000
_cell.length_c   1.000
_cell.angle_alpha   90.00
_cell.angle_beta   90.00
_cell.angle_gamma   90.00
#
_symmetry.space_group_name_H-M   'P 1'
#
loop_
_entity.id
_entity.type
_entity.pdbx_description
1 polymer ?
#
loop_
_entity_poly.entity_id
_entity_poly.type
_entity_poly.pdbx_seq_one_letter_code
_entity_poly.pdbx_strand_id
1 'polypeptide(L)'
;MLEDAAKKIIADGSVRLRVRRSGMLQFQVFKIKKVPAGKDGFFVELFLDRVIDMSELQRVANETGLPVEAENGRAFPTGLGANDFMDL
;
A
#
# COMPACT_ATOMS: atom_id res chain seq x y z
N MET A 1 13.45 -7.63 6.94
CA MET A 1 12.41 -8.65 7.20
C MET A 1 11.08 -7.94 7.14
N LEU A 2 10.12 -8.39 6.34
CA LEU A 2 8.78 -7.81 6.42
C LEU A 2 8.14 -8.16 7.75
N GLU A 3 7.49 -7.16 8.34
CA GLU A 3 6.73 -7.30 9.57
C GLU A 3 5.59 -8.32 9.38
N ASP A 4 5.23 -9.04 10.44
CA ASP A 4 4.20 -10.09 10.39
C ASP A 4 2.83 -9.55 9.93
N ALA A 5 2.57 -8.27 10.16
CA ALA A 5 1.38 -7.58 9.66
C ALA A 5 1.31 -7.54 8.13
N ALA A 6 2.42 -7.22 7.45
CA ALA A 6 2.48 -7.13 6.00
C ALA A 6 2.21 -8.50 5.34
N LYS A 7 2.83 -9.57 5.87
CA LYS A 7 2.62 -10.93 5.38
C LYS A 7 1.16 -11.37 5.51
N LYS A 8 0.52 -11.03 6.63
CA LYS A 8 -0.89 -11.34 6.86
C LYS A 8 -1.79 -10.61 5.86
N ILE A 9 -1.54 -9.32 5.64
CA ILE A 9 -2.32 -8.52 4.68
C ILE A 9 -2.19 -9.08 3.25
N ILE A 10 -0.99 -9.50 2.86
CA ILE A 10 -0.76 -10.15 1.57
C ILE A 10 -1.56 -11.46 1.47
N ALA A 11 -1.53 -12.30 2.51
CA ALA A 11 -2.26 -13.57 2.54
C ALA A 11 -3.78 -13.38 2.51
N ASP A 12 -4.30 -12.37 3.22
CA ASP A 12 -5.73 -12.03 3.26
C ASP A 12 -6.22 -11.37 1.96
N GLY A 13 -5.30 -10.86 1.12
CA GLY A 13 -5.58 -10.23 -0.17
C GLY A 13 -6.20 -8.83 -0.08
N SER A 14 -6.53 -8.37 1.14
CA SER A 14 -7.07 -7.04 1.39
C SER A 14 -6.90 -6.64 2.86
N VAL A 15 -6.99 -5.34 3.14
CA VAL A 15 -7.00 -4.81 4.50
C VAL A 15 -7.97 -3.65 4.63
N ARG A 16 -8.72 -3.62 5.74
CA ARG A 16 -9.63 -2.52 6.07
C ARG A 16 -8.94 -1.55 7.01
N LEU A 17 -8.68 -0.33 6.52
CA LEU A 17 -7.95 0.69 7.27
C LEU A 17 -8.79 1.96 7.41
N ARG A 18 -8.62 2.65 8.53
CA ARG A 18 -9.23 3.95 8.76
C ARG A 18 -8.34 5.01 8.14
N VAL A 19 -8.88 5.78 7.21
CA VAL A 19 -8.17 6.84 6.51
C VAL A 19 -8.90 8.18 6.57
N ARG A 20 -8.14 9.28 6.58
CA ARG A 20 -8.65 10.63 6.45
C ARG A 20 -8.88 10.98 4.97
N ARG A 21 -10.11 11.31 4.61
CA ARG A 21 -10.50 11.82 3.29
C ARG A 21 -11.33 13.08 3.43
N SER A 22 -10.90 14.16 2.77
CA SER A 22 -11.61 15.45 2.76
C SER A 22 -11.97 15.93 4.19
N GLY A 23 -11.05 15.76 5.14
CA GLY A 23 -11.25 16.13 6.55
C GLY A 23 -12.06 15.14 7.41
N MET A 24 -12.59 14.05 6.83
CA MET A 24 -13.38 13.04 7.57
C MET A 24 -12.63 11.70 7.67
N LEU A 25 -12.73 11.03 8.82
CA LEU A 25 -12.22 9.66 9.01
C LEU A 25 -13.24 8.64 8.51
N GLN A 26 -12.81 7.80 7.58
CA GLN A 26 -13.64 6.76 6.98
C GLN A 26 -12.86 5.44 6.91
N PHE A 27 -13.56 4.30 6.91
CA PHE A 27 -12.92 3.02 6.65
C PHE A 27 -12.91 2.72 5.16
N GLN A 28 -11.73 2.43 4.63
CA GLN A 28 -11.54 2.02 3.25
C GLN A 28 -10.96 0.61 3.20
N VAL A 29 -11.33 -0.15 2.19
CA VAL A 29 -10.76 -1.48 1.92
C VAL A 29 -9.72 -1.31 0.84
N PHE A 30 -8.48 -1.58 1.20
CA PHE A 30 -7.36 -1.65 0.27
C PHE A 30 -7.23 -3.08 -0.21
N LYS A 31 -7.03 -3.26 -1.52
CA LYS A 31 -6.85 -4.59 -2.13
C LYS A 31 -5.38 -4.80 -2.47
N ILE A 32 -4.93 -6.04 -2.40
CA ILE A 32 -3.59 -6.39 -2.89
C ILE A 32 -3.59 -6.37 -4.42
N LYS A 33 -2.56 -5.72 -4.98
CA LYS A 33 -2.31 -5.66 -6.42
C LYS A 33 -0.86 -6.02 -6.69
N LYS A 34 -0.63 -6.84 -7.72
CA LYS A 34 0.71 -7.13 -8.25
C LYS A 34 1.03 -6.13 -9.34
N VAL A 35 2.14 -5.43 -9.19
CA VAL A 35 2.60 -4.42 -10.15
C VAL A 35 3.84 -4.98 -10.85
N PRO A 36 3.87 -4.99 -12.20
CA PRO A 36 5.06 -5.38 -12.94
C PRO A 36 6.23 -4.44 -12.63
N ALA A 37 7.41 -5.00 -12.39
CA ALA A 37 8.65 -4.26 -12.21
C ALA A 37 9.80 -4.98 -12.92
N GLY A 38 10.37 -4.32 -13.93
CA GLY A 38 11.40 -4.91 -14.78
C GLY A 38 10.85 -5.93 -15.77
N LYS A 39 11.74 -6.80 -16.29
CA LYS A 39 11.43 -7.75 -17.37
C LYS A 39 10.58 -8.94 -16.90
N ASP A 40 10.85 -9.45 -15.71
CA ASP A 40 10.24 -10.68 -15.18
C ASP A 40 9.77 -10.57 -13.72
N GLY A 41 9.89 -9.40 -13.11
CA GLY A 41 9.59 -9.19 -11.70
C GLY A 41 8.23 -8.54 -11.47
N PHE A 42 7.70 -8.74 -10.27
CA PHE A 42 6.57 -7.96 -9.77
C PHE A 42 6.83 -7.56 -8.33
N PHE A 43 6.16 -6.51 -7.87
CA PHE A 43 6.04 -6.21 -6.45
C PHE A 43 4.57 -6.16 -6.05
N VAL A 44 4.33 -6.26 -4.75
CA VAL A 44 2.99 -6.18 -4.18
C VAL A 44 2.74 -4.80 -3.60
N GLU A 45 1.58 -4.23 -3.90
CA GLU A 45 1.10 -2.98 -3.29
C GLU A 45 -0.35 -3.12 -2.80
N LEU A 46 -0.72 -2.23 -1.89
CA LEU A 46 -2.10 -1.96 -1.53
C LEU A 46 -2.69 -0.95 -2.50
N PHE A 47 -3.85 -1.25 -3.06
CA PHE A 47 -4.53 -0.43 -4.04
C PHE A 47 -5.89 0.05 -3.53
N LEU A 48 -6.18 1.33 -3.77
CA LEU A 48 -7.47 1.95 -3.50
C LEU A 48 -7.96 2.71 -4.75
N ASP A 49 -9.18 2.41 -5.18
CA ASP A 49 -9.85 3.03 -6.32
C ASP A 49 -10.46 4.41 -5.99
N ARG A 50 -9.78 5.19 -5.15
CA ARG A 50 -10.23 6.53 -4.73
C ARG A 50 -9.07 7.44 -4.38
N VAL A 51 -9.22 8.73 -4.65
CA VAL A 51 -8.31 9.78 -4.15
C VAL A 51 -8.25 9.82 -2.62
N ILE A 52 -7.04 9.82 -2.05
CA ILE A 52 -6.79 10.12 -0.62
C ILE A 52 -5.62 11.11 -0.50
N ASP A 53 -5.49 11.77 0.65
CA ASP A 53 -4.42 12.74 0.87
C ASP A 53 -3.03 12.06 0.80
N MET A 54 -2.04 12.73 0.20
CA MET A 54 -0.68 12.19 0.08
C MET A 54 -0.01 11.89 1.43
N SER A 55 -0.29 12.72 2.45
CA SER A 55 0.19 12.47 3.82
C SER A 55 -0.44 11.21 4.42
N GLU A 56 -1.70 10.94 4.06
CA GLU A 56 -2.42 9.76 4.51
C GLU A 56 -1.95 8.49 3.77
N LEU A 57 -1.69 8.58 2.46
CA LEU A 57 -1.01 7.53 1.68
C LEU A 57 0.31 7.13 2.35
N GLN A 58 1.14 8.12 2.68
CA GLN A 58 2.43 7.88 3.34
C GLN A 58 2.27 7.22 4.70
N ARG A 59 1.28 7.66 5.50
CA ARG A 59 0.97 7.06 6.81
C ARG A 59 0.56 5.60 6.67
N VAL A 60 -0.33 5.28 5.73
CA VAL A 60 -0.79 3.91 5.48
C VAL A 60 0.36 3.02 5.00
N ALA A 61 1.23 3.53 4.13
CA ALA A 61 2.40 2.78 3.67
C ALA A 61 3.33 2.42 4.84
N ASN A 62 3.61 3.40 5.71
CA ASN A 62 4.43 3.18 6.89
C ASN A 62 3.79 2.22 7.90
N GLU A 63 2.49 2.33 8.14
CA GLU A 63 1.76 1.48 9.10
C GLU A 63 1.64 0.03 8.63
N THR A 64 1.47 -0.18 7.32
CA THR A 64 1.29 -1.52 6.74
C THR A 64 2.61 -2.17 6.34
N GLY A 65 3.68 -1.38 6.22
CA GLY A 65 4.96 -1.81 5.69
C GLY A 65 4.91 -2.18 4.20
N LEU A 66 3.87 -1.75 3.47
CA LEU A 66 3.67 -2.05 2.05
C LEU A 66 3.55 -0.76 1.23
N PRO A 67 3.93 -0.77 -0.06
CA PRO A 67 3.59 0.31 -0.98
C PRO A 67 2.07 0.47 -1.08
N VAL A 68 1.60 1.70 -1.25
CA VAL A 68 0.18 2.02 -1.36
C VAL A 68 -0.06 2.91 -2.57
N GLU A 69 -0.97 2.51 -3.45
CA GLU A 69 -1.45 3.25 -4.61
C GLU A 69 -2.91 3.67 -4.43
N ALA A 70 -3.18 4.93 -4.76
CA ALA A 70 -4.50 5.50 -4.91
C ALA A 70 -4.62 6.20 -6.27
N GLU A 71 -5.81 6.65 -6.65
CA GLU A 71 -6.03 7.33 -7.95
C GLU A 71 -5.11 8.54 -8.17
N ASN A 72 -4.71 9.24 -7.11
CA ASN A 72 -3.89 10.45 -7.18
C ASN A 72 -2.39 10.20 -7.05
N GLY A 73 -1.94 8.96 -6.84
CA GLY A 73 -0.52 8.65 -6.75
C GLY A 73 -0.20 7.42 -5.91
N ARG A 74 1.11 7.17 -5.75
CA ARG A 74 1.67 6.06 -4.98
C ARG A 74 2.61 6.58 -3.90
N ALA A 75 2.59 5.96 -2.72
CA ALA A 75 3.56 6.17 -1.66
C ALA A 75 4.25 4.85 -1.28
N PHE A 76 5.54 4.93 -1.01
CA PHE A 76 6.32 3.82 -0.45
C PHE A 76 6.58 4.09 1.03
N PRO A 77 6.81 3.06 1.86
CA PRO A 77 7.23 3.29 3.22
C PRO A 77 8.52 4.12 3.28
N THR A 78 8.68 4.95 4.30
CA THR A 78 9.77 5.91 4.42
C THR A 78 11.12 5.20 4.32
N GLY A 79 11.95 5.64 3.36
CA GLY A 79 13.29 5.10 3.14
C GLY A 79 13.33 3.83 2.27
N LEU A 80 12.18 3.33 1.81
CA LEU A 80 12.07 2.20 0.91
C LEU A 80 11.61 2.64 -0.49
N GLY A 81 11.95 1.85 -1.50
CA GLY A 81 11.52 2.02 -2.89
C GLY A 81 11.03 0.71 -3.49
N ALA A 82 10.66 0.75 -4.77
CA ALA A 82 10.07 -0.41 -5.46
C ALA A 82 10.96 -1.68 -5.41
N ASN A 83 12.29 -1.51 -5.47
CA ASN A 83 13.24 -2.62 -5.43
C ASN A 83 13.20 -3.40 -4.11
N ASP A 84 12.80 -2.77 -3.00
CA ASP A 84 12.71 -3.41 -1.69
C ASP A 84 11.50 -4.35 -1.57
N PHE A 85 10.57 -4.27 -2.53
CA PHE A 85 9.33 -5.05 -2.55
C PHE A 85 9.24 -6.07 -3.68
N MET A 86 10.34 -6.27 -4.42
CA MET A 86 10.41 -7.22 -5.51
C MET A 86 10.23 -8.65 -5.01
N ASP A 87 9.44 -9.43 -5.75
CA ASP A 87 9.21 -10.88 -5.55
C ASP A 87 8.57 -11.26 -4.20
N LEU A 88 7.75 -10.36 -3.65
CA LEU A 88 6.94 -10.58 -2.44
C LEU A 88 5.62 -11.32 -2.62
#